data_AF-A0A6P0T046-F1
#
_entry.id   AF-A0A6P0T046-F1
#
_cell.length_a   1.000
_cell.length_b   1.000
_cell.length_c   1.000
_cell.angle_alpha   90.00
_cell.angle_beta   90.00
_cell.angle_gamma   90.00
#
_symmetry.space_group_name_H-M   'P 1'
#
loop_
_entity.id
_entity.type
_entity.pdbx_description
1 polymer ?
#
loop_
_entity_poly.entity_id
_entity_poly.type
_entity_poly.pdbx_seq_one_letter_code
_entity_poly.pdbx_strand_id
1 'polypeptide(L)' 'VECCPVACIHPGPGKNAFGSDWYWIDFSTCIDCGICLQVCPVDKAIRPEERPDLQKTP' A
#
# COMPACT_ATOMS: atom_id res chain seq x y z
N VAL A 1 3.08 6.86 7.20
CA VAL A 1 1.78 6.17 7.11
C VAL A 1 1.44 5.66 8.49
N GLU A 2 0.60 6.38 9.22
CA GLU A 2 0.38 6.12 10.66
C GLU A 2 -0.76 5.11 10.92
N CYS A 3 -1.54 4.73 9.91
CA CYS A 3 -2.70 3.85 10.12
C CYS A 3 -2.36 2.36 10.19
N CYS A 4 -1.19 1.94 9.69
CA CYS A 4 -0.82 0.53 9.69
C CYS A 4 -0.20 0.15 11.04
N PRO A 5 -0.82 -0.77 11.81
CA PRO A 5 -0.36 -1.12 13.15
C PRO A 5 0.99 -1.86 13.17
N VAL A 6 1.38 -2.44 12.03
CA VAL A 6 2.62 -3.21 11.85
C VAL A 6 3.58 -2.54 10.87
N ALA A 7 3.31 -1.29 10.50
CA ALA A 7 4.17 -0.48 9.61
C ALA A 7 4.53 -1.15 8.25
N CYS A 8 3.66 -1.99 7.69
CA CYS A 8 3.90 -2.69 6.42
C CYS A 8 3.75 -1.83 5.15
N ILE A 9 3.56 -0.51 5.26
CA ILE A 9 3.34 0.40 4.11
C ILE A 9 4.57 1.26 3.91
N HIS A 10 5.25 1.05 2.78
CA HIS A 10 6.52 1.69 2.48
C HIS A 10 6.41 2.66 1.30
N PRO A 11 7.18 3.76 1.29
CA PRO A 11 7.26 4.63 0.13
C PRO A 11 7.92 3.87 -1.03
N GLY A 12 7.37 4.01 -2.22
CA GLY A 12 8.00 3.55 -3.45
C GLY A 12 9.11 4.52 -3.90
N PRO A 13 10.09 4.03 -4.68
CA PRO A 13 11.14 4.90 -5.23
C PRO A 13 10.58 5.91 -6.24
N GLY A 14 11.10 7.14 -6.18
CA GLY A 14 10.81 8.18 -7.17
C GLY A 14 9.33 8.61 -7.21
N LYS A 15 8.85 8.96 -8.40
CA LYS A 15 7.46 9.35 -8.65
C LYS A 15 6.81 8.36 -9.60
N ASN A 16 5.49 8.21 -9.50
CA ASN A 16 4.71 7.42 -10.43
C ASN A 16 4.60 8.12 -11.81
N ALA A 17 3.87 7.51 -12.76
CA ALA A 17 3.70 8.04 -14.12
C ALA A 17 3.04 9.44 -14.18
N PHE A 18 2.38 9.87 -13.11
CA PHE A 18 1.74 11.18 -12.97
C PHE A 18 2.56 12.16 -12.12
N GLY A 19 3.81 11.82 -11.78
CA GLY A 19 4.68 12.69 -10.99
C GLY A 19 4.35 12.74 -9.49
N SER A 20 3.51 11.83 -9.00
CA SER A 20 3.09 11.77 -7.58
C SER A 20 3.87 10.71 -6.79
N ASP A 21 3.97 10.93 -5.48
CA ASP A 21 4.46 9.89 -4.56
C ASP A 21 3.54 8.68 -4.57
N TRP A 22 4.11 7.52 -4.29
CA TRP A 22 3.39 6.26 -4.28
C TRP A 22 3.96 5.34 -3.21
N TYR A 23 3.18 4.33 -2.84
CA TYR A 23 3.48 3.42 -1.74
C TYR A 23 3.19 1.98 -2.16
N TRP A 24 3.83 1.03 -1.48
CA TRP A 24 3.59 -0.40 -1.63
C TRP A 24 3.41 -1.05 -0.26
N ILE A 25 2.73 -2.19 -0.23
CA ILE A 25 2.41 -2.97 0.96
C ILE A 25 3.33 -4.19 1.00
N ASP A 26 4.11 -4.34 2.07
CA ASP A 26 4.85 -5.57 2.35
C ASP A 26 3.89 -6.65 2.85
N PHE A 27 3.58 -7.59 1.96
CA PHE A 27 2.70 -8.72 2.25
C PHE A 27 3.25 -9.64 3.34
N SER A 28 4.57 -9.76 3.48
CA SER A 28 5.17 -10.62 4.52
C SER A 28 4.99 -10.06 5.93
N THR A 29 4.84 -8.73 6.04
CA THR A 29 4.61 -8.03 7.31
C THR A 29 3.12 -7.73 7.55
N CYS A 30 2.28 -7.73 6.50
CA CYS A 30 0.85 -7.49 6.62
C CYS A 30 0.16 -8.54 7.51
N ILE A 31 -0.77 -8.07 8.35
CA ILE A 31 -1.58 -8.93 9.26
C ILE A 31 -3.08 -8.85 8.95
N ASP A 32 -3.43 -8.38 7.76
CA ASP A 32 -4.81 -8.27 7.26
C ASP A 32 -5.78 -7.49 8.17
N CYS A 33 -5.27 -6.50 8.91
CA CYS A 33 -6.08 -5.72 9.85
C CYS A 33 -7.16 -4.84 9.19
N GLY A 34 -7.05 -4.57 7.88
CA GLY A 34 -8.04 -3.81 7.10
C GLY A 34 -8.12 -2.31 7.37
N ILE A 35 -7.36 -1.76 8.31
CA ILE A 35 -7.43 -0.32 8.67
C ILE A 35 -7.09 0.56 7.45
N CYS A 36 -6.09 0.17 6.65
CA CYS A 36 -5.70 0.92 5.46
C CYS A 36 -6.84 1.02 4.42
N LEU A 37 -7.67 -0.02 4.28
CA LEU A 37 -8.84 -0.02 3.40
C LEU A 37 -9.90 0.99 3.84
N GLN A 38 -10.03 1.20 5.16
CA GLN A 38 -11.04 2.09 5.74
C GLN A 38 -10.64 3.57 5.66
N VAL A 39 -9.35 3.87 5.84
CA VAL A 39 -8.87 5.25 5.97
C VAL A 39 -8.31 5.83 4.67
N CYS A 40 -7.99 5.00 3.69
CA CYS A 40 -7.45 5.50 2.43
C CYS A 40 -8.51 6.35 1.71
N PRO A 41 -8.26 7.63 1.43
CA PRO A 41 -9.24 8.50 0.76
C PRO A 41 -9.35 8.21 -0.75
N VAL A 42 -8.48 7.36 -1.30
CA VAL A 42 -8.44 7.02 -2.73
C VAL A 42 -9.18 5.72 -2.96
N ASP A 43 -10.32 5.80 -3.66
CA ASP A 43 -11.11 4.62 -4.00
C ASP A 43 -10.27 3.60 -4.78
N LYS A 44 -10.40 2.32 -4.40
CA LYS A 44 -9.72 1.17 -5.03
C LYS A 44 -8.19 1.24 -5.10
N ALA A 45 -7.54 2.14 -4.35
CA ALA A 45 -6.09 2.18 -4.28
C ALA A 45 -5.49 0.93 -3.62
N ILE A 46 -6.24 0.32 -2.69
CA ILE A 46 -5.84 -0.86 -1.92
C ILE A 46 -6.86 -1.96 -2.18
N ARG A 47 -6.37 -3.18 -2.36
CA ARG A 47 -7.20 -4.39 -2.52
C ARG A 47 -7.08 -5.26 -1.27
N PRO A 48 -8.17 -5.93 -0.85
CA PRO A 48 -8.11 -6.87 0.27
C PRO A 48 -7.38 -8.16 -0.10
N GLU A 49 -7.28 -8.50 -1.39
CA GLU A 49 -6.50 -9.65 -1.84
C GLU A 49 -5.06 -9.27 -2.15
N GLU A 50 -4.11 -10.10 -1.71
CA GLU A 50 -2.72 -10.01 -2.16
C GLU A 50 -2.63 -10.32 -3.66
N ARG A 51 -2.12 -9.36 -4.42
CA ARG A 51 -1.91 -9.46 -5.87
C ARG A 51 -0.48 -9.07 -6.22
N PRO A 52 0.50 -9.97 -5.98
CA PRO A 52 1.92 -9.70 -6.28
C PRO A 52 2.16 -9.34 -7.74
N ASP A 53 1.33 -9.85 -8.65
CA ASP A 53 1.37 -9.56 -10.08
C ASP A 53 1.00 -8.11 -10.43
N LEU A 54 0.31 -7.39 -9.54
CA LEU A 54 -0.16 -6.03 -9.76
C LEU A 54 0.63 -4.97 -8.98
N GLN A 55 1.36 -5.38 -7.94
CA GLN A 55 2.10 -4.45 -7.11
C GLN A 55 3.49 -4.21 -7.67
N LYS A 56 3.87 -2.94 -7.81
CA LYS A 56 5.26 -2.57 -8.09
C LYS A 56 5.99 -2.53 -6.75
N THR A 57 6.91 -3.47 -6.53
CA THR A 57 7.88 -3.38 -5.43
C THR A 57 9.23 -2.95 -6.01
N PRO A 58 10.02 -2.13 -5.27
CA PRO A 58 11.43 -1.99 -5.59
C PRO A 58 12.18 -3.33 -5.56
#